data_AF-A0A800CG63-F1
#
_entry.id   AF-A0A800CG63-F1
#
_cell.length_a   1.000
_cell.length_b   1.000
_cell.length_c   1.000
_cell.angle_alpha   90.00
_cell.angle_beta   90.00
_cell.angle_gamma   90.00
#
_symmetry.space_group_name_H-M   'P 1'
#
loop_
_entity.id
_entity.type
_entity.pdbx_description
1 polymer ?
#
loop_
_entity_poly.entity_id
_entity_poly.type
_entity_poly.pdbx_seq_one_letter_code
_entity_poly.pdbx_strand_id
1 'polypeptide(L)' 'MQNAVAVFRRTDEPCYHCGAPIRRIKLGGRSTHYCPNCQKE' A
#
# COMPACT_ATOMS: atom_id res chain seq x y z
N MET A 1 -8.35 14.97 11.54
CA MET A 1 -8.32 14.85 10.06
C MET A 1 -7.39 13.70 9.74
N GLN A 2 -7.92 12.54 9.34
CA GLN A 2 -7.08 11.37 9.03
C GLN A 2 -6.41 11.61 7.68
N ASN A 3 -5.08 11.66 7.66
CA ASN A 3 -4.27 11.86 6.47
C ASN A 3 -4.69 10.88 5.37
N ALA A 4 -4.93 11.38 4.16
CA ALA A 4 -5.39 10.59 3.03
C ALA A 4 -4.49 9.36 2.82
N VAL A 5 -5.02 8.17 3.11
CA VAL A 5 -4.23 6.93 3.01
C VAL A 5 -4.22 6.49 1.55
N ALA A 6 -3.21 6.91 0.79
CA ALA A 6 -3.10 6.71 -0.66
C ALA A 6 -3.10 5.23 -1.11
N VAL A 7 -2.93 4.28 -0.17
CA VAL A 7 -2.75 2.84 -0.41
C VAL A 7 -3.75 1.94 0.32
N PHE A 8 -4.57 2.48 1.24
CA PHE A 8 -5.46 1.65 2.09
C PHE A 8 -6.65 1.12 1.30
N ARG A 9 -6.89 -0.21 1.36
CA ARG A 9 -7.91 -0.95 0.58
C ARG A 9 -7.72 -0.96 -0.95
N ARG A 10 -6.55 -0.54 -1.44
CA ARG A 10 -6.21 -0.55 -2.86
C ARG A 10 -5.40 -1.78 -3.26
N THR A 11 -5.66 -2.94 -2.66
CA THR A 11 -4.89 -4.16 -2.97
C THR A 11 -5.06 -4.49 -4.45
N ASP A 12 -3.95 -4.78 -5.13
CA ASP A 12 -3.87 -5.06 -6.57
C ASP A 12 -4.11 -3.86 -7.49
N GLU A 13 -4.50 -2.70 -6.95
CA GLU A 13 -4.61 -1.49 -7.75
C GLU A 13 -3.25 -0.85 -8.03
N PRO A 14 -3.11 -0.11 -9.15
CA PRO A 14 -1.90 0.61 -9.49
C PRO A 14 -1.61 1.73 -8.49
N CYS A 15 -0.35 1.80 -8.03
CA CYS A 15 0.16 2.88 -7.22
C CYS A 15 0.08 4.22 -7.98
N TYR A 16 -0.39 5.28 -7.30
CA TYR A 16 -0.48 6.61 -7.91
C TYR A 16 0.87 7.22 -8.30
N HIS A 17 1.98 6.75 -7.73
CA HIS A 17 3.32 7.28 -8.02
C HIS A 17 4.07 6.48 -9.08
N CYS A 18 4.04 5.15 -9.02
CA CYS A 18 4.85 4.30 -9.90
C CYS A 18 4.05 3.32 -10.76
N GLY A 19 2.71 3.28 -10.62
CA GLY A 19 1.85 2.34 -11.34
C GLY A 19 1.94 0.88 -10.89
N ALA A 20 2.89 0.51 -10.02
CA ALA A 20 3.02 -0.87 -9.55
C ALA A 20 1.84 -1.28 -8.66
N PRO A 21 1.40 -2.56 -8.70
CA PRO A 21 0.29 -3.03 -7.90
C PRO A 21 0.60 -2.95 -6.40
N ILE A 22 -0.30 -2.35 -5.64
CA ILE A 22 -0.19 -2.29 -4.18
C ILE A 22 -0.36 -3.69 -3.61
N ARG A 23 0.57 -4.11 -2.75
CA ARG A 23 0.53 -5.42 -2.10
C ARG A 23 -0.03 -5.29 -0.69
N ARG A 24 -0.74 -6.34 -0.27
CA ARG A 24 -1.21 -6.49 1.11
C ARG A 24 -0.43 -7.59 1.79
N ILE A 25 0.16 -7.28 2.94
CA ILE A 25 0.84 -8.23 3.81
C ILE A 25 0.18 -8.23 5.19
N LYS A 26 0.38 -9.31 5.95
CA LYS A 26 0.06 -9.35 7.38
C LYS A 26 1.35 -9.15 8.16
N LEU A 27 1.43 -8.05 8.92
CA LEU A 27 2.54 -7.76 9.82
C LEU A 27 2.02 -7.74 11.25
N GLY A 28 2.49 -8.67 12.10
CA GLY A 28 2.07 -8.77 13.51
C GLY A 28 0.55 -8.91 13.69
N GLY A 29 -0.14 -9.62 12.80
CA GLY A 29 -1.59 -9.80 12.84
C GLY A 29 -2.41 -8.64 12.24
N ARG A 30 -1.78 -7.53 11.86
CA ARG A 30 -2.44 -6.40 11.18
C ARG A 30 -2.25 -6.49 9.67
N SER A 31 -3.30 -6.19 8.92
CA SER A 31 -3.21 -6.12 7.44
C SER A 31 -2.63 -4.77 7.02
N THR A 32 -1.45 -4.79 6.41
CA THR A 32 -0.74 -3.60 5.93
C THR A 32 -0.77 -3.59 4.41
N HIS A 33 -1.13 -2.44 3.84
CA HIS A 33 -1.09 -2.21 2.39
C HIS A 33 0.10 -1.31 2.10
N TYR A 34 0.95 -1.70 1.15
CA TYR A 34 2.14 -0.95 0.80
C TYR A 34 2.49 -1.13 -0.68
N CYS A 35 3.20 -0.15 -1.24
CA CYS A 35 3.74 -0.27 -2.59
C CYS A 35 5.17 -0.83 -2.50
N PRO A 36 5.46 -2.01 -3.10
CA PRO A 36 6.81 -2.59 -3.04
C PRO A 36 7.86 -1.77 -3.81
N ASN A 37 7.44 -0.88 -4.70
CA ASN A 37 8.36 -0.02 -5.46
C ASN A 37 8.61 1.33 -4.80
N CYS A 38 7.60 1.93 -4.17
CA CYS A 38 7.73 3.23 -3.51
C CYS A 38 8.08 3.13 -2.03
N GLN A 39 7.58 2.12 -1.31
CA GLN A 39 8.02 1.80 0.06
C GLN A 39 9.03 0.68 0.01
N LYS A 40 10.21 0.99 -0.55
CA LYS A 40 11.44 0.26 -0.27
C LYS A 40 12.00 0.85 1.04
N GLU A 41 12.45 -0.05 1.91
CA GLU A 41 13.17 0.24 3.15
C GLU A 41 14.17 1.39 3.07
#